data_AF-A0A292R224-F1
#
_entry.id   AF-A0A292R224-F1
#
_cell.length_a   1.000
_cell.length_b   1.000
_cell.length_c   1.000
_cell.angle_alpha   90.00
_cell.angle_beta   90.00
_cell.angle_gamma   90.00
#
_symmetry.space_group_name_H-M   'P 1'
#
loop_
_entity.id
_entity.type
_entity.pdbx_description
1 polymer ?
#
loop_
_entity_poly.entity_id
_entity_poly.type
_entity_poly.pdbx_seq_one_letter_code
_entity_poly.pdbx_strand_id
1 'polypeptide(L)'
;MKKYTYVAESLKNGQIMRWTFMPLNVYIAPMKFYSKQGQEYKYRDMVIRALNEWQNATKGRVAFKIVNNLLESNVNIDWKRVERKALGHCYFNFDGANRLYGAEVAIGLTEGLVHADYMDESEVYHTILHEIGHAIGLGHSHNPADIMYTPHQKGINTISQGDKLTVNWLYTLPQGADTAEISAKYGIGGSNVDEIIAKFIDRKSPTEFEKVKSSIKMPKRDLLEEQETLANLRKYHMALQNVQISEDMKKFFNNRPKY
;
A
#
# COMPACT_ATOMS: atom_id res chain seq x y z
N MET A 1 18.95 -9.51 5.77
CA MET A 1 17.51 -9.67 6.04
C MET A 1 16.75 -8.68 5.16
N LYS A 2 15.62 -9.08 4.56
CA LYS A 2 14.86 -8.20 3.65
C LYS A 2 14.20 -7.08 4.46
N LYS A 3 14.51 -5.82 4.15
CA LYS A 3 13.84 -4.65 4.74
C LYS A 3 12.60 -4.35 3.90
N TYR A 4 11.42 -4.48 4.50
CA TYR A 4 10.13 -4.16 3.83
C TYR A 4 9.67 -2.73 4.09
N THR A 5 10.14 -2.15 5.19
CA THR A 5 9.75 -0.83 5.70
C THR A 5 11.00 -0.06 6.15
N TYR A 6 10.78 1.23 6.44
CA TYR A 6 11.77 2.13 7.01
C TYR A 6 11.16 2.91 8.19
N VAL A 7 10.33 2.24 9.00
CA VAL A 7 9.66 2.84 10.18
C VAL A 7 10.68 3.34 11.20
N ALA A 8 11.86 2.72 11.29
CA ALA A 8 12.94 3.19 12.16
C ALA A 8 13.34 4.65 11.87
N GLU A 9 13.20 5.11 10.62
CA GLU A 9 13.51 6.48 10.20
C GLU A 9 12.44 7.50 10.64
N SER A 10 11.30 7.01 11.12
CA SER A 10 10.21 7.81 11.70
C SER A 10 10.26 7.88 13.22
N LEU A 11 11.35 7.41 13.85
CA LEU A 11 11.51 7.45 15.30
C LEU A 11 12.14 8.76 15.74
N LYS A 12 11.67 9.31 16.86
CA LYS A 12 12.34 10.37 17.60
C LYS A 12 12.78 9.85 18.95
N ASN A 13 14.06 9.99 19.28
CA ASN A 13 14.64 9.46 20.52
C ASN A 13 14.34 7.95 20.73
N GLY A 14 14.29 7.18 19.64
CA GLY A 14 14.00 5.74 19.66
C GLY A 14 12.51 5.37 19.79
N GLN A 15 11.61 6.36 19.78
CA GLN A 15 10.17 6.18 19.98
C GLN A 15 9.35 6.62 18.76
N ILE A 16 8.20 5.98 18.55
CA ILE A 16 7.30 6.27 17.42
C ILE A 16 6.76 7.71 17.51
N MET A 17 7.12 8.54 16.52
CA MET A 17 6.59 9.88 16.36
C MET A 17 5.50 9.89 15.28
N ARG A 18 4.27 10.24 15.64
CA ARG A 18 3.15 10.32 14.68
C ARG A 18 2.00 11.19 15.16
N TRP A 19 1.10 11.51 14.23
CA TRP A 19 -0.20 12.11 14.55
C TRP A 19 -1.09 11.12 15.29
N THR A 20 -1.95 11.65 16.16
CA THR A 20 -2.88 10.87 16.99
C THR A 20 -4.35 11.10 16.67
N PHE A 21 -4.64 12.05 15.77
CA PHE A 21 -5.96 12.36 15.28
C PHE A 21 -5.95 12.49 13.76
N MET A 22 -7.13 12.33 13.16
CA MET A 22 -7.41 12.51 11.74
C MET A 22 -8.85 13.04 11.60
N PRO A 23 -9.20 13.76 10.52
CA PRO A 23 -8.30 14.24 9.46
C PRO A 23 -7.38 15.36 9.95
N LEU A 24 -6.26 15.56 9.27
CA LEU A 24 -5.38 16.72 9.47
C LEU A 24 -5.92 17.91 8.70
N ASN A 25 -6.05 19.06 9.36
CA ASN A 25 -6.37 20.31 8.67
C ASN A 25 -5.14 20.82 7.92
N VAL A 26 -5.29 21.05 6.62
CA VAL A 26 -4.21 21.51 5.75
C VAL A 26 -4.54 22.91 5.24
N TYR A 27 -3.69 23.88 5.53
CA TYR A 27 -3.74 25.19 4.91
C TYR A 27 -2.68 25.26 3.80
N ILE A 28 -3.08 25.73 2.62
CA ILE A 28 -2.19 25.93 1.47
C ILE A 28 -2.11 27.44 1.26
N ALA A 29 -0.94 28.01 1.56
CA ALA A 29 -0.71 29.44 1.44
C ALA A 29 -0.89 29.93 0.00
N PRO A 30 -1.34 31.17 -0.21
CA PRO A 30 -1.34 31.77 -1.53
C PRO A 30 0.10 31.97 -2.01
N MET A 31 0.36 31.63 -3.26
CA MET A 31 1.66 31.89 -3.89
C MET A 31 1.87 33.39 -4.08
N LYS A 32 3.07 33.87 -3.72
CA LYS A 32 3.47 35.28 -3.88
C LYS A 32 4.60 35.47 -4.90
N PHE A 33 4.70 34.56 -5.87
CA PHE A 33 5.76 34.55 -6.89
C PHE A 33 5.32 35.28 -8.16
N TYR A 34 5.78 36.52 -8.35
CA TYR A 34 5.48 37.31 -9.54
C TYR A 34 5.85 36.60 -10.85
N SER A 35 6.96 35.85 -10.87
CA SER A 35 7.43 35.07 -12.02
C SER A 35 6.49 33.91 -12.41
N LYS A 36 5.51 33.57 -11.58
CA LYS A 36 4.56 32.47 -11.77
C LYS A 36 3.10 32.94 -11.66
N GLN A 37 2.85 34.24 -11.80
CA GLN A 37 1.51 34.81 -11.71
C GLN A 37 0.55 34.11 -12.70
N GLY A 38 -0.63 33.69 -12.22
CA GLY A 38 -1.63 32.95 -12.99
C GLY A 38 -1.45 31.44 -13.01
N GLN A 39 -0.41 30.88 -12.37
CA GLN A 39 -0.17 29.43 -12.25
C GLN A 39 -0.53 28.87 -10.87
N GLU A 40 -1.10 29.68 -9.98
CA GLU A 40 -1.37 29.34 -8.58
C GLU A 40 -2.30 28.13 -8.48
N TYR A 41 -3.32 28.08 -9.35
CA TYR A 41 -4.26 26.95 -9.40
C TYR A 41 -3.56 25.62 -9.72
N LYS A 42 -2.56 25.63 -10.60
CA LYS A 42 -1.82 24.43 -11.00
C LYS A 42 -1.05 23.83 -9.83
N TYR A 43 -0.26 24.66 -9.14
CA TYR A 43 0.54 24.18 -7.99
C TYR A 43 -0.34 23.82 -6.79
N ARG A 44 -1.43 24.56 -6.58
CA ARG A 44 -2.44 24.17 -5.59
C ARG A 44 -3.05 22.81 -5.92
N ASP A 45 -3.40 22.54 -7.17
CA ASP A 45 -3.95 21.25 -7.60
C ASP A 45 -2.94 20.10 -7.40
N MET A 46 -1.65 20.34 -7.67
CA MET A 46 -0.59 19.37 -7.36
C MET A 46 -0.55 18.99 -5.88
N VAL A 47 -0.69 19.97 -4.97
CA VAL A 47 -0.78 19.71 -3.52
C VAL A 47 -2.03 18.90 -3.19
N ILE A 48 -3.19 19.29 -3.72
CA ILE A 48 -4.46 18.57 -3.49
C ILE A 48 -4.34 17.12 -3.98
N ARG A 49 -3.77 16.92 -5.16
CA ARG A 49 -3.51 15.59 -5.72
C ARG A 49 -2.61 14.77 -4.80
N ALA A 50 -1.50 15.32 -4.33
CA ALA A 50 -0.58 14.59 -3.46
C ALA A 50 -1.19 14.23 -2.09
N LEU A 51 -2.02 15.11 -1.50
CA LEU A 51 -2.82 14.78 -0.30
C LEU A 51 -3.77 13.60 -0.57
N ASN A 52 -4.44 13.60 -1.73
CA ASN A 52 -5.32 12.50 -2.14
C ASN A 52 -4.55 11.19 -2.38
N GLU A 53 -3.38 11.24 -3.00
CA GLU A 53 -2.53 10.06 -3.21
C GLU A 53 -2.15 9.41 -1.87
N TRP A 54 -1.72 10.20 -0.88
CA TRP A 54 -1.39 9.67 0.46
C TRP A 54 -2.61 9.11 1.20
N GLN A 55 -3.77 9.77 1.09
CA GLN A 55 -5.02 9.27 1.67
C GLN A 55 -5.44 7.94 1.02
N ASN A 56 -5.34 7.82 -0.31
CA ASN A 56 -5.65 6.59 -1.04
C ASN A 56 -4.66 5.47 -0.73
N ALA A 57 -3.35 5.78 -0.71
CA ALA A 57 -2.28 4.85 -0.37
C ALA A 57 -2.44 4.23 1.02
N THR A 58 -3.02 4.99 1.95
CA THR A 58 -3.29 4.53 3.32
C THR A 58 -4.72 4.01 3.53
N LYS A 59 -5.55 3.97 2.47
CA LYS A 59 -6.97 3.61 2.52
C LYS A 59 -7.75 4.42 3.58
N GLY A 60 -7.46 5.72 3.69
CA GLY A 60 -8.11 6.63 4.62
C GLY A 60 -7.59 6.58 6.06
N ARG A 61 -6.54 5.77 6.35
CA ARG A 61 -5.90 5.78 7.69
C ARG A 61 -5.23 7.13 7.98
N VAL A 62 -4.68 7.77 6.95
CA VAL A 62 -4.33 9.18 6.96
C VAL A 62 -5.38 9.91 6.12
N ALA A 63 -5.94 10.98 6.66
CA ALA A 63 -6.96 11.76 6.00
C ALA A 63 -6.66 13.26 6.16
N PHE A 64 -7.11 14.05 5.19
CA PHE A 64 -6.84 15.48 5.14
C PHE A 64 -8.12 16.26 4.93
N LYS A 65 -8.17 17.46 5.50
CA LYS A 65 -9.23 18.45 5.27
C LYS A 65 -8.58 19.79 4.95
N ILE A 66 -8.86 20.33 3.77
CA ILE A 66 -8.33 21.64 3.40
C ILE A 66 -9.11 22.73 4.14
N VAL A 67 -8.40 23.66 4.75
CA VAL A 67 -8.95 24.83 5.44
C VAL A 67 -8.45 26.12 4.80
N ASN A 68 -9.22 27.19 4.94
CA ASN A 68 -8.88 28.50 4.37
C ASN A 68 -8.17 29.43 5.38
N ASN A 69 -8.00 28.98 6.62
CA ASN A 69 -7.42 29.75 7.71
C ASN A 69 -6.18 29.03 8.26
N LEU A 70 -5.05 29.74 8.29
CA LEU A 70 -3.79 29.24 8.84
C LEU A 70 -3.93 28.81 10.30
N LEU A 71 -4.69 29.56 11.10
CA LEU A 71 -4.84 29.29 12.55
C LEU A 71 -5.60 27.99 12.86
N GLU A 72 -6.31 27.44 11.87
CA GLU A 72 -7.03 26.16 12.00
C GLU A 72 -6.20 24.97 11.50
N SER A 73 -5.02 25.22 10.94
CA SER A 73 -4.19 24.21 10.28
C SER A 73 -3.35 23.40 11.26
N ASN A 74 -3.18 22.12 10.94
CA ASN A 74 -2.19 21.25 11.54
C ASN A 74 -0.97 21.12 10.62
N VAL A 75 -1.20 21.18 9.31
CA VAL A 75 -0.17 21.19 8.28
C VAL A 75 -0.29 22.49 7.50
N ASN A 76 0.76 23.31 7.53
CA ASN A 76 0.85 24.52 6.74
C ASN A 76 1.79 24.29 5.56
N ILE A 77 1.30 24.58 4.35
CA ILE A 77 2.07 24.48 3.11
C ILE A 77 2.35 25.88 2.60
N ASP A 78 3.63 26.23 2.57
CA ASP A 78 4.14 27.51 2.08
C ASP A 78 5.07 27.33 0.88
N TRP A 79 5.25 28.41 0.12
CA TRP A 79 6.00 28.43 -1.13
C TRP A 79 7.25 29.27 -0.96
N LYS A 80 8.42 28.71 -1.25
CA LYS A 80 9.71 29.41 -1.15
C LYS A 80 10.49 29.38 -2.46
N ARG A 81 11.45 30.30 -2.59
CA ARG A 81 12.42 30.24 -3.70
C ARG A 81 13.27 28.99 -3.50
N VAL A 82 13.50 28.24 -4.57
CA VAL A 82 14.36 27.04 -4.50
C VAL A 82 15.76 27.44 -4.05
N GLU A 83 16.32 26.68 -3.10
CA GLU A 83 17.68 26.87 -2.65
C GLU A 83 18.61 25.91 -3.38
N ARG A 84 19.91 26.22 -3.46
CA ARG A 84 20.87 25.36 -4.15
C ARG A 84 20.96 23.95 -3.54
N LYS A 85 20.66 23.80 -2.25
CA LYS A 85 20.85 22.56 -1.49
C LYS A 85 19.59 21.74 -1.27
N ALA A 86 18.40 22.35 -1.38
CA ALA A 86 17.15 21.67 -1.07
C ALA A 86 15.98 22.24 -1.89
N LEU A 87 15.18 21.31 -2.42
CA LEU A 87 14.01 21.60 -3.24
C LEU A 87 12.75 21.81 -2.39
N GLY A 88 12.72 21.25 -1.17
CA GLY A 88 11.67 21.43 -0.18
C GLY A 88 12.21 21.15 1.22
N HIS A 89 11.42 21.50 2.24
CA HIS A 89 11.66 21.08 3.62
C HIS A 89 10.34 20.91 4.38
N CYS A 90 10.32 19.95 5.29
CA CYS A 90 9.25 19.79 6.27
C CYS A 90 9.84 19.85 7.69
N TYR A 91 9.28 20.70 8.54
CA TYR A 91 9.60 20.80 9.95
C TYR A 91 8.45 20.27 10.80
N PHE A 92 8.77 19.50 11.84
CA PHE A 92 7.79 18.91 12.75
C PHE A 92 7.74 19.64 14.08
N ASN A 93 6.53 19.75 14.60
CA ASN A 93 6.26 20.16 15.96
C ASN A 93 5.64 18.97 16.70
N PHE A 94 6.32 18.52 17.76
CA PHE A 94 5.91 17.40 18.58
C PHE A 94 6.09 17.69 20.07
N ASP A 95 5.30 17.03 20.91
CA ASP A 95 5.39 17.16 22.36
C ASP A 95 6.36 16.14 23.00
N GLY A 96 6.50 16.19 24.32
CA GLY A 96 7.38 15.28 25.06
C GLY A 96 7.00 13.79 24.97
N ALA A 97 5.82 13.46 24.45
CA ALA A 97 5.40 12.09 24.16
C ALA A 97 5.69 11.67 22.70
N ASN A 98 6.29 12.54 21.88
CA ASN A 98 6.44 12.37 20.43
C ASN A 98 5.09 12.34 19.68
N ARG A 99 4.08 13.05 20.18
CA ARG A 99 2.85 13.29 19.40
C ARG A 99 3.06 14.49 18.49
N LEU A 100 2.84 14.29 17.19
CA LEU A 100 2.82 15.41 16.25
C LEU A 100 1.58 16.29 16.51
N TYR A 101 1.81 17.61 16.54
CA TYR A 101 0.74 18.61 16.65
C TYR A 101 0.85 19.72 15.59
N GLY A 102 1.97 19.80 14.86
CA GLY A 102 2.17 20.75 13.75
C GLY A 102 3.18 20.24 12.73
N ALA A 103 2.99 20.60 11.45
CA ALA A 103 3.97 20.42 10.40
C ALA A 103 4.01 21.64 9.47
N GLU A 104 5.21 22.17 9.24
CA GLU A 104 5.47 23.29 8.34
C GLU A 104 6.19 22.78 7.10
N VAL A 105 5.52 22.81 5.95
CA VAL A 105 6.00 22.31 4.68
C VAL A 105 6.32 23.49 3.76
N ALA A 106 7.58 23.62 3.36
CA ALA A 106 8.03 24.65 2.44
C ALA A 106 8.41 24.01 1.09
N ILE A 107 7.64 24.31 0.05
CA ILE A 107 7.88 23.83 -1.31
C ILE A 107 8.71 24.86 -2.09
N GLY A 108 9.89 24.46 -2.55
CA GLY A 108 10.73 25.30 -3.40
C GLY A 108 10.16 25.39 -4.81
N LEU A 109 10.17 26.59 -5.37
CA LEU A 109 9.86 26.87 -6.78
C LEU A 109 11.03 27.61 -7.43
N THR A 110 11.39 27.21 -8.64
CA THR A 110 12.43 27.88 -9.43
C THR A 110 11.85 28.96 -10.35
N GLU A 111 12.63 30.02 -10.54
CA GLU A 111 12.39 31.07 -11.54
C GLU A 111 13.12 30.78 -12.86
N GLY A 112 13.77 29.63 -13.01
CA GLY A 112 14.49 29.21 -14.24
C GLY A 112 15.95 29.67 -14.32
N LEU A 113 16.42 30.48 -13.35
CA LEU A 113 17.82 30.95 -13.26
C LEU A 113 18.73 29.97 -12.49
N VAL A 114 18.16 29.15 -11.61
CA VAL A 114 18.84 28.15 -10.78
C VAL A 114 18.00 26.87 -10.83
N HIS A 115 18.61 25.70 -11.05
CA HIS A 115 17.88 24.43 -11.26
C HIS A 115 16.87 24.53 -12.42
N ALA A 116 17.33 24.82 -13.64
CA ALA A 116 16.46 24.90 -14.81
C ALA A 116 15.71 23.57 -15.06
N ASP A 117 16.33 22.42 -14.78
CA ASP A 117 15.70 21.09 -14.81
C ASP A 117 14.53 20.96 -13.84
N TYR A 118 14.52 21.71 -12.74
CA TYR A 118 13.43 21.74 -11.75
C TYR A 118 12.25 22.62 -12.22
N MET A 119 12.31 23.19 -13.43
CA MET A 119 11.10 23.71 -14.08
C MET A 119 10.16 22.60 -14.53
N ASP A 120 10.62 21.35 -14.59
CA ASP A 120 9.76 20.20 -14.85
C ASP A 120 8.70 20.07 -13.74
N GLU A 121 7.44 20.16 -14.13
CA GLU A 121 6.29 20.00 -13.25
C GLU A 121 6.31 18.64 -12.52
N SER A 122 6.88 17.61 -13.15
CA SER A 122 7.06 16.31 -12.52
C SER A 122 8.00 16.37 -11.31
N GLU A 123 9.04 17.20 -11.36
CA GLU A 123 10.01 17.33 -10.27
C GLU A 123 9.43 18.17 -9.12
N VAL A 124 8.67 19.23 -9.43
CA VAL A 124 7.93 19.98 -8.40
C VAL A 124 6.90 19.06 -7.73
N TYR A 125 6.16 18.27 -8.50
CA TYR A 125 5.19 17.33 -7.95
C TYR A 125 5.85 16.22 -7.13
N HIS A 126 7.02 15.70 -7.54
CA HIS A 126 7.82 14.79 -6.72
C HIS A 126 8.10 15.41 -5.35
N THR A 127 8.63 16.63 -5.33
CA THR A 127 8.96 17.34 -4.08
C THR A 127 7.71 17.50 -3.21
N ILE A 128 6.58 17.94 -3.78
CA ILE A 128 5.32 18.05 -3.05
C ILE A 128 4.92 16.70 -2.43
N LEU A 129 4.98 15.62 -3.21
CA LEU A 129 4.58 14.29 -2.74
C LEU A 129 5.50 13.77 -1.62
N HIS A 130 6.80 14.03 -1.73
CA HIS A 130 7.82 13.70 -0.72
C HIS A 130 7.60 14.48 0.58
N GLU A 131 7.45 15.81 0.50
CA GLU A 131 7.29 16.67 1.68
C GLU A 131 5.97 16.40 2.42
N ILE A 132 4.90 16.01 1.71
CA ILE A 132 3.67 15.55 2.38
C ILE A 132 3.90 14.21 3.08
N GLY A 133 4.74 13.33 2.53
CA GLY A 133 5.18 12.10 3.20
C GLY A 133 5.89 12.40 4.52
N HIS A 134 6.75 13.41 4.55
CA HIS A 134 7.26 13.95 5.80
C HIS A 134 6.14 14.45 6.69
N ALA A 135 5.26 15.34 6.22
CA ALA A 135 4.18 15.93 7.02
C ALA A 135 3.30 14.90 7.76
N ILE A 136 3.16 13.68 7.22
CA ILE A 136 2.42 12.57 7.85
C ILE A 136 3.28 11.69 8.78
N GLY A 137 4.54 12.04 9.00
CA GLY A 137 5.46 11.41 9.94
C GLY A 137 6.48 10.44 9.33
N LEU A 138 6.62 10.34 8.01
CA LEU A 138 7.60 9.44 7.39
C LEU A 138 9.01 10.04 7.44
N GLY A 139 9.99 9.20 7.77
CA GLY A 139 11.41 9.48 7.53
C GLY A 139 11.81 9.19 6.09
N HIS A 140 13.12 9.25 5.81
CA HIS A 140 13.64 8.90 4.50
C HIS A 140 13.67 7.39 4.27
N SER A 141 13.35 6.96 3.06
CA SER A 141 13.57 5.59 2.63
C SER A 141 15.03 5.37 2.22
N HIS A 142 15.46 4.10 2.28
CA HIS A 142 16.74 3.63 1.74
C HIS A 142 16.60 3.02 0.33
N ASN A 143 15.39 2.90 -0.19
CA ASN A 143 15.10 2.28 -1.48
C ASN A 143 14.90 3.34 -2.57
N PRO A 144 15.75 3.42 -3.62
CA PRO A 144 15.64 4.41 -4.68
C PRO A 144 14.31 4.47 -5.44
N ALA A 145 13.48 3.42 -5.34
CA ALA A 145 12.16 3.38 -5.97
C ALA A 145 11.03 4.02 -5.11
N ASP A 146 11.32 4.36 -3.85
CA ASP A 146 10.36 4.95 -2.91
C ASP A 146 10.34 6.48 -3.08
N ILE A 147 9.15 7.10 -2.94
CA ILE A 147 9.06 8.57 -3.01
C ILE A 147 9.85 9.22 -1.87
N MET A 148 9.93 8.55 -0.71
CA MET A 148 10.67 9.05 0.46
C MET A 148 12.20 8.85 0.37
N TYR A 149 12.74 8.34 -0.72
CA TYR A 149 14.18 8.14 -0.85
C TYR A 149 14.96 9.45 -1.00
N THR A 150 16.15 9.48 -0.39
CA THR A 150 17.13 10.55 -0.58
C THR A 150 18.50 9.94 -0.95
N PRO A 151 19.23 10.50 -1.94
CA PRO A 151 18.92 11.70 -2.72
C PRO A 151 17.80 11.49 -3.75
N HIS A 152 17.07 12.56 -4.04
CA HIS A 152 15.95 12.61 -5.00
C HIS A 152 16.30 11.92 -6.33
N GLN A 153 15.40 11.03 -6.77
CA GLN A 153 15.46 10.37 -8.09
C GLN A 153 14.44 10.99 -9.05
N LYS A 154 14.93 11.45 -10.22
CA LYS A 154 14.07 12.00 -11.27
C LYS A 154 13.06 10.96 -11.76
N GLY A 155 11.85 11.40 -12.07
CA GLY A 155 10.80 10.56 -12.67
C GLY A 155 10.00 9.69 -11.69
N ILE A 156 10.33 9.69 -10.40
CA ILE A 156 9.49 9.05 -9.37
C ILE A 156 8.38 10.02 -8.97
N ASN A 157 7.13 9.74 -9.34
CA ASN A 157 5.98 10.61 -9.01
C ASN A 157 4.79 9.81 -8.47
N THR A 158 5.07 8.64 -7.91
CA THR A 158 4.06 7.73 -7.34
C THR A 158 4.52 7.21 -5.99
N ILE A 159 3.56 6.88 -5.13
CA ILE A 159 3.82 6.26 -3.83
C ILE A 159 4.07 4.77 -4.05
N SER A 160 5.27 4.32 -3.69
CA SER A 160 5.69 2.92 -3.85
C SER A 160 4.96 1.99 -2.87
N GLN A 161 5.20 0.68 -3.01
CA GLN A 161 4.73 -0.28 -2.02
C GLN A 161 5.51 -0.18 -0.70
N GLY A 162 6.79 0.21 -0.73
CA GLY A 162 7.59 0.43 0.48
C GLY A 162 7.03 1.57 1.31
N ASP A 163 6.74 2.70 0.65
CA ASP A 163 6.10 3.87 1.28
C ASP A 163 4.75 3.50 1.91
N LYS A 164 3.89 2.79 1.16
CA LYS A 164 2.59 2.30 1.63
C LYS A 164 2.73 1.41 2.85
N LEU A 165 3.66 0.46 2.84
CA LEU A 165 3.85 -0.44 3.98
C LEU A 165 4.33 0.34 5.21
N THR A 166 5.31 1.22 5.05
CA THR A 166 5.88 2.01 6.14
C THR A 166 4.83 2.88 6.82
N VAL A 167 4.06 3.67 6.06
CA VAL A 167 3.02 4.54 6.65
C VAL A 167 1.93 3.74 7.35
N ASN A 168 1.51 2.62 6.77
CA ASN A 168 0.47 1.80 7.38
C ASN A 168 0.95 1.16 8.69
N TRP A 169 2.22 0.74 8.76
CA TRP A 169 2.83 0.27 10.00
C TRP A 169 2.97 1.38 11.02
N LEU A 170 3.49 2.55 10.63
CA LEU A 170 3.65 3.71 11.52
C LEU A 170 2.36 4.02 12.29
N TYR A 171 1.23 4.08 11.58
CA TYR A 171 -0.08 4.37 12.18
C TYR A 171 -0.79 3.15 12.80
N THR A 172 -0.24 1.95 12.69
CA THR A 172 -0.70 0.75 13.42
C THR A 172 0.01 0.62 14.78
N LEU A 173 1.23 1.13 14.88
CA LEU A 173 2.02 1.09 16.10
C LEU A 173 1.50 2.10 17.13
N PRO A 174 1.59 1.79 18.44
CA PRO A 174 1.24 2.76 19.48
C PRO A 174 2.16 3.98 19.35
N GLN A 175 1.59 5.17 19.51
CA GLN A 175 2.39 6.40 19.52
C GLN A 175 3.30 6.40 20.76
N GLY A 176 4.52 6.92 20.60
CA GLY A 176 5.53 6.94 21.67
C GLY A 176 6.16 5.57 21.95
N ALA A 177 5.71 4.49 21.28
CA ALA A 177 6.23 3.16 21.56
C ALA A 177 7.69 3.03 21.15
N ASP A 178 8.49 2.38 21.99
CA ASP A 178 9.86 2.00 21.66
C ASP A 178 9.96 0.59 21.04
N THR A 179 11.17 0.19 20.67
CA THR A 179 11.41 -1.13 20.05
C THR A 179 11.07 -2.29 20.99
N ALA A 180 11.27 -2.14 22.30
CA ALA A 180 11.01 -3.19 23.28
C ALA A 180 9.50 -3.40 23.47
N GLU A 181 8.73 -2.33 23.56
CA GLU A 181 7.27 -2.36 23.64
C GLU A 181 6.66 -2.95 22.36
N ILE A 182 7.21 -2.61 21.19
CA ILE A 182 6.78 -3.19 19.90
C ILE A 182 7.11 -4.69 19.85
N SER A 183 8.31 -5.09 20.28
CA SER A 183 8.72 -6.50 20.38
C SER A 183 7.77 -7.30 21.29
N ALA A 184 7.45 -6.76 22.46
CA ALA A 184 6.52 -7.37 23.41
C ALA A 184 5.11 -7.49 22.82
N LYS A 185 4.60 -6.43 22.17
CA LYS A 185 3.26 -6.42 21.54
C LYS A 185 3.08 -7.52 20.50
N TYR A 186 4.12 -7.80 19.71
CA TYR A 186 4.04 -8.81 18.63
C TYR A 186 4.64 -10.17 19.00
N GLY A 187 5.25 -10.31 20.19
CA GLY A 187 5.95 -11.54 20.59
C GLY A 187 7.11 -11.89 19.65
N ILE A 188 7.81 -10.87 19.15
CA ILE A 188 8.88 -11.00 18.15
C ILE A 188 10.07 -10.16 18.59
N GLY A 189 11.17 -10.84 18.93
CA GLY A 189 12.45 -10.17 19.17
C GLY A 189 13.07 -9.62 17.89
N GLY A 190 13.74 -8.48 18.01
CA GLY A 190 14.52 -7.85 16.95
C GLY A 190 15.36 -6.71 17.51
N SER A 191 16.41 -6.34 16.79
CA SER A 191 17.32 -5.24 17.15
C SER A 191 16.72 -3.86 16.88
N ASN A 192 15.73 -3.77 15.99
CA ASN A 192 15.02 -2.55 15.62
C ASN A 192 13.60 -2.86 15.13
N VAL A 193 12.79 -1.81 15.00
CA VAL A 193 11.36 -1.90 14.61
C VAL A 193 11.17 -2.57 13.24
N ASP A 194 11.96 -2.22 12.23
CA ASP A 194 11.81 -2.78 10.88
C ASP A 194 12.14 -4.29 10.83
N GLU A 195 13.08 -4.75 11.66
CA GLU A 195 13.38 -6.18 11.82
C GLU A 195 12.18 -6.94 12.42
N ILE A 196 11.56 -6.37 13.46
CA ILE A 196 10.38 -6.95 14.10
C ILE A 196 9.22 -7.04 13.09
N ILE A 197 8.99 -5.96 12.34
CA ILE A 197 7.96 -5.90 11.29
C ILE A 197 8.21 -6.95 10.22
N ALA A 198 9.45 -7.07 9.71
CA ALA A 198 9.79 -8.04 8.69
C ALA A 198 9.56 -9.49 9.17
N LYS A 199 10.01 -9.84 10.38
CA LYS A 199 9.73 -11.15 10.97
C LYS A 199 8.23 -11.41 11.15
N PHE A 200 7.45 -10.40 11.51
CA PHE A 200 6.01 -10.53 11.65
C PHE A 200 5.33 -10.81 10.31
N ILE A 201 5.72 -10.10 9.25
CA ILE A 201 5.22 -10.31 7.89
C ILE A 201 5.60 -11.70 7.40
N ASP A 202 6.85 -12.13 7.59
CA ASP A 202 7.33 -13.44 7.14
C ASP A 202 6.63 -14.58 7.90
N ARG A 203 6.37 -14.44 9.21
CA ARG A 203 5.60 -15.42 10.00
C ARG A 203 4.15 -15.58 9.52
N LYS A 204 3.54 -14.50 9.04
CA LYS A 204 2.16 -14.50 8.53
C LYS A 204 2.07 -14.83 7.05
N SER A 205 3.19 -14.79 6.34
CA SER A 205 3.22 -15.13 4.92
C SER A 205 2.99 -16.63 4.78
N PRO A 206 1.98 -17.07 4.01
CA PRO A 206 1.79 -18.48 3.75
C PRO A 206 3.09 -19.05 3.17
N THR A 207 3.50 -20.19 3.70
CA THR A 207 4.66 -20.93 3.19
C THR A 207 4.48 -21.21 1.70
N GLU A 208 5.57 -21.42 0.96
CA GLU A 208 5.48 -21.81 -0.46
C GLU A 208 4.55 -23.02 -0.67
N PHE A 209 4.52 -23.94 0.30
CA PHE A 209 3.58 -25.06 0.33
C PHE A 209 2.11 -24.62 0.44
N GLU A 210 1.78 -23.67 1.31
CA GLU A 210 0.41 -23.15 1.47
C GLU A 210 -0.04 -22.31 0.26
N LYS A 211 0.89 -21.59 -0.38
CA LYS A 211 0.63 -20.89 -1.65
C LYS A 211 0.32 -21.88 -2.77
N VAL A 212 1.08 -22.98 -2.87
CA VAL A 212 0.81 -24.06 -3.84
C VAL A 212 -0.51 -24.77 -3.53
N LYS A 213 -0.79 -25.06 -2.26
CA LYS A 213 -2.05 -25.69 -1.84
C LYS A 213 -3.28 -24.85 -2.19
N SER A 214 -3.17 -23.52 -2.07
CA SER A 214 -4.27 -22.60 -2.40
C SER A 214 -4.39 -22.30 -3.90
N SER A 215 -3.33 -22.48 -4.70
CA SER A 215 -3.38 -22.34 -6.16
C SER A 215 -3.91 -23.59 -6.88
N ILE A 216 -3.91 -24.74 -6.21
CA ILE A 216 -4.56 -25.96 -6.70
C ILE A 216 -6.08 -25.81 -6.54
N LYS A 217 -6.79 -25.60 -7.65
CA LYS A 217 -8.25 -25.82 -7.70
C LYS A 217 -8.52 -27.30 -7.50
N MET A 218 -8.83 -27.69 -6.27
CA MET A 218 -9.47 -28.98 -5.99
C MET A 218 -10.73 -29.07 -6.86
N PRO A 219 -10.91 -30.13 -7.67
CA PRO A 219 -12.16 -30.31 -8.39
C PRO A 219 -13.30 -30.32 -7.37
N LYS A 220 -14.25 -29.41 -7.55
CA LYS A 220 -15.46 -29.38 -6.72
C LYS A 220 -16.19 -30.68 -7.03
N ARG A 221 -16.32 -31.53 -6.01
CA ARG A 221 -17.05 -32.78 -6.10
C ARG A 221 -18.53 -32.45 -6.23
N ASP A 222 -19.08 -32.55 -7.44
CA ASP A 222 -20.49 -32.31 -7.70
C ASP A 222 -21.27 -33.59 -7.38
N LEU A 223 -21.85 -33.62 -6.18
CA LEU A 223 -22.61 -34.76 -5.69
C LEU A 223 -23.84 -35.06 -6.55
N LEU A 224 -24.37 -34.06 -7.28
CA LEU A 224 -25.54 -34.23 -8.13
C LEU A 224 -25.15 -34.97 -9.43
N GLU A 225 -24.03 -34.59 -10.03
CA GLU A 225 -23.48 -35.27 -11.21
C GLU A 225 -23.04 -36.72 -10.89
N GLU A 226 -22.46 -36.95 -9.70
CA GLU A 226 -22.17 -38.30 -9.19
C GLU A 226 -23.46 -39.14 -8.98
N GLN A 227 -24.55 -38.52 -8.49
CA GLN A 227 -25.82 -39.23 -8.33
C GLN A 227 -26.49 -39.56 -9.66
N GLU A 228 -26.43 -38.66 -10.65
CA GLU A 228 -26.95 -38.91 -11.99
C GLU A 228 -26.16 -39.99 -12.72
N THR A 229 -24.84 -39.97 -12.64
CA THR A 229 -23.99 -41.02 -13.21
C THR A 229 -24.25 -42.38 -12.57
N LEU A 230 -24.40 -42.44 -11.25
CA LEU A 230 -24.80 -43.67 -10.53
C LEU A 230 -26.19 -44.15 -10.94
N ALA A 231 -27.16 -43.24 -11.10
CA ALA A 231 -28.52 -43.58 -11.56
C ALA A 231 -28.51 -44.13 -12.99
N ASN A 232 -27.71 -43.52 -13.88
CA ASN A 232 -27.54 -43.99 -15.25
C ASN A 232 -26.88 -45.38 -15.30
N LEU A 233 -25.83 -45.61 -14.51
CA LEU A 233 -25.20 -46.92 -14.39
C LEU A 233 -26.19 -47.98 -13.90
N ARG A 234 -27.02 -47.66 -12.90
CA ARG A 234 -28.08 -48.57 -12.43
C ARG A 234 -29.12 -48.86 -13.52
N LYS A 235 -29.51 -47.84 -14.29
CA LYS A 235 -30.44 -48.00 -15.42
C LYS A 235 -29.86 -48.93 -16.50
N TYR A 236 -28.59 -48.76 -16.87
CA TYR A 236 -27.92 -49.67 -17.82
C TYR A 236 -27.82 -51.09 -17.27
N HIS A 237 -27.50 -51.25 -15.99
CA HIS A 237 -27.47 -52.55 -15.34
C HIS A 237 -28.85 -53.24 -15.36
N MET A 238 -29.92 -52.51 -15.05
CA MET A 238 -31.29 -53.04 -15.13
C MET A 238 -31.69 -53.42 -16.57
N ALA A 239 -31.31 -52.58 -17.54
CA ALA A 239 -31.55 -52.89 -18.95
C ALA A 239 -30.85 -54.18 -19.37
N LEU A 240 -29.59 -54.37 -18.99
CA LEU A 240 -28.82 -55.60 -19.25
C LEU A 240 -29.44 -56.84 -18.58
N GLN A 241 -29.98 -56.71 -17.36
CA GLN A 241 -30.68 -57.81 -16.68
C GLN A 241 -31.98 -58.22 -17.39
N ASN A 242 -32.63 -57.28 -18.07
CA ASN A 242 -33.89 -57.51 -18.78
C ASN A 242 -33.70 -57.82 -20.28
N VAL A 243 -32.46 -57.96 -20.76
CA VAL A 243 -32.20 -58.49 -22.10
C VAL A 243 -32.50 -59.99 -22.07
N GLN A 244 -33.73 -60.34 -22.45
CA GLN A 244 -34.06 -61.72 -22.81
C GLN A 244 -33.83 -61.92 -24.30
N ILE A 245 -33.00 -62.90 -24.63
CA ILE A 245 -32.79 -63.34 -26.01
C ILE A 245 -34.14 -63.88 -26.52
N SER A 246 -34.63 -63.35 -27.64
CA SER A 246 -35.91 -63.78 -28.22
C SER A 246 -35.88 -65.26 -28.58
N GLU A 247 -37.04 -65.92 -28.50
CA GLU A 247 -37.18 -67.35 -28.83
C GLU A 247 -36.74 -67.66 -30.27
N ASP A 248 -36.93 -66.72 -31.20
CA ASP A 248 -36.46 -66.86 -32.59
C ASP A 248 -34.93 -66.87 -32.68
N MET A 249 -34.24 -66.04 -31.89
CA MET A 249 -32.78 -66.05 -31.83
C MET A 249 -32.28 -67.36 -31.19
N LYS A 250 -32.94 -67.87 -30.16
CA LYS A 250 -32.59 -69.17 -29.55
C LYS A 250 -32.74 -70.32 -30.54
N LYS A 251 -33.81 -70.33 -31.35
CA LYS A 251 -34.01 -71.33 -32.41
C LYS A 251 -32.94 -71.26 -33.49
N PHE A 252 -32.48 -70.05 -33.85
CA PHE A 252 -31.39 -69.86 -34.80
C PHE A 252 -30.07 -70.47 -34.30
N PHE A 253 -29.75 -70.34 -33.01
CA PHE A 253 -28.55 -70.95 -32.44
C PHE A 253 -28.66 -72.46 -32.21
N ASN A 254 -29.86 -72.99 -31.97
CA ASN A 254 -30.08 -74.42 -31.72
C ASN A 254 -30.27 -75.26 -33.00
N ASN A 255 -30.63 -74.68 -34.15
CA ASN A 255 -30.77 -75.39 -35.43
C ASN A 255 -29.50 -75.27 -36.31
N ARG A 256 -28.34 -75.64 -35.77
CA ARG A 256 -27.20 -75.99 -36.64
C ARG A 256 -27.32 -77.46 -37.05
N PRO A 257 -27.33 -77.80 -38.35
CA PRO A 257 -27.35 -79.19 -38.78
C PRO A 257 -26.06 -79.87 -38.32
N LYS A 258 -26.20 -81.03 -37.67
CA LYS A 258 -25.08 -81.94 -37.43
C LYS A 258 -24.63 -82.47 -38.78
N TYR A 259 -23.52 -81.97 -39.29
CA TYR A 259 -22.70 -82.67 -40.27
C TYR A 259 -21.75 -83.62 -39.54
#